data_AF-A0A533YWY1-F1
#
_entry.id   AF-A0A533YWY1-F1
#
_cell.length_a   1.000
_cell.length_b   1.000
_cell.length_c   1.000
_cell.angle_alpha   90.00
_cell.angle_beta   90.00
_cell.angle_gamma   90.00
#
_symmetry.space_group_name_H-M   'P 1'
#
loop_
_entity.id
_entity.type
_entity.pdbx_description
1 polymer ?
#
loop_
_entity_poly.entity_id
_entity_poly.type
_entity_poly.pdbx_seq_one_letter_code
_entity_poly.pdbx_strand_id
1 'polypeptide(L)'
;MAGVAAESEWIAEEALRLIRVDYEVLPAYFDPETSMLAVDNLIHDNRPHNIEREYHHHFGDVQAGFAQADYIREDRFDCAEVTHAALEPHSTLAAFQPDGSLTVWSSTQVPYYLMKTLAATLQMPEAQVRVIKPLVGGGFGGKSEVI
;
A
#
# COMPACT_ATOMS: atom_id res chain seq x y z
N MET A 1 -12.51 5.74 10.22
CA MET A 1 -12.97 5.70 8.82
C MET A 1 -14.08 4.66 8.67
N ALA A 2 -14.91 4.77 7.63
CA ALA A 2 -16.04 3.86 7.36
C ALA A 2 -16.25 3.66 5.85
N GLY A 3 -16.83 2.53 5.46
CA GLY A 3 -17.35 2.28 4.12
C GLY A 3 -18.88 2.22 4.12
N VAL A 4 -19.52 2.55 3.00
CA VAL A 4 -20.99 2.57 2.85
C VAL A 4 -21.41 1.65 1.71
N ALA A 5 -22.44 0.83 1.96
CA ALA A 5 -23.16 0.08 0.94
C ALA A 5 -24.56 0.66 0.77
N ALA A 6 -24.97 0.89 -0.48
CA ALA A 6 -26.28 1.46 -0.81
C ALA A 6 -26.78 0.93 -2.17
N GLU A 7 -28.05 1.17 -2.48
CA GLU A 7 -28.68 0.74 -3.74
C GLU A 7 -28.21 1.53 -4.96
N SER A 8 -27.58 2.69 -4.75
CA SER A 8 -26.96 3.50 -5.81
C SER A 8 -25.77 4.28 -5.29
N GLU A 9 -24.90 4.68 -6.21
CA GLU A 9 -23.74 5.54 -5.93
C GLU A 9 -24.14 6.85 -5.24
N TRP A 10 -25.20 7.51 -5.75
CA TRP A 10 -25.69 8.76 -5.16
C TRP A 10 -26.11 8.61 -3.70
N ILE A 11 -26.81 7.52 -3.34
CA ILE A 11 -27.20 7.27 -1.95
C ILE A 11 -25.94 7.03 -1.09
N ALA A 12 -24.94 6.30 -1.60
CA ALA A 12 -23.70 6.05 -0.87
C ALA A 12 -22.94 7.37 -0.60
N GLU A 13 -22.84 8.27 -1.58
CA GLU A 13 -22.20 9.57 -1.44
C GLU A 13 -22.90 10.46 -0.40
N GLU A 14 -24.23 10.55 -0.44
CA GLU A 14 -24.98 11.33 0.56
C GLU A 14 -24.85 10.72 1.96
N ALA A 15 -24.91 9.39 2.08
CA ALA A 15 -24.74 8.71 3.35
C ALA A 15 -23.34 8.93 3.96
N LEU A 16 -22.27 8.98 3.14
CA LEU A 16 -20.91 9.29 3.59
C LEU A 16 -20.84 10.67 4.27
N ARG A 17 -21.58 11.68 3.78
CA ARG A 17 -21.60 13.04 4.35
C ARG A 17 -22.29 13.10 5.72
N LEU A 18 -23.09 12.10 6.06
CA LEU A 18 -23.77 12.03 7.36
C LEU A 18 -22.87 11.46 8.47
N ILE A 19 -21.78 10.80 8.10
CA ILE A 19 -20.86 10.21 9.07
C ILE A 19 -20.06 11.32 9.75
N ARG A 20 -20.14 11.37 11.08
CA ARG A 20 -19.33 12.26 11.91
C ARG A 20 -18.23 11.46 12.59
N VAL A 21 -17.01 11.96 12.51
CA VAL A 21 -15.84 11.37 13.15
C VAL A 21 -15.07 12.47 13.85
N ASP A 22 -14.82 12.29 15.14
CA ASP A 22 -13.96 13.17 15.92
C ASP A 22 -12.53 12.62 15.86
N TYR A 23 -11.58 13.48 15.47
CA TYR A 23 -10.17 13.12 15.35
C TYR A 23 -9.34 13.94 16.33
N GLU A 24 -8.35 13.29 16.94
CA GLU A 24 -7.20 13.98 17.51
C GLU A 24 -6.14 14.13 16.42
N VAL A 25 -5.79 15.37 16.08
CA VAL A 25 -4.81 15.63 15.02
C VAL A 25 -3.41 15.57 15.62
N LEU A 26 -2.61 14.64 15.10
CA LEU A 26 -1.21 14.47 15.48
C LEU A 26 -0.26 15.17 14.49
N PRO A 27 0.99 15.45 14.88
CA PRO A 27 2.02 15.90 13.95
C PRO A 27 2.20 14.92 12.78
N ALA A 28 2.32 15.45 11.57
CA ALA A 28 2.53 14.67 10.36
C ALA A 28 3.94 14.91 9.80
N TYR A 29 4.56 13.84 9.29
CA TYR A 29 5.86 13.88 8.64
C TYR A 29 5.70 13.72 7.13
N PHE A 30 6.22 14.67 6.36
CA PHE A 30 6.20 14.65 4.88
C PHE A 30 7.61 14.59 4.28
N ASP A 31 8.64 14.54 5.13
CA ASP A 31 10.04 14.50 4.76
C ASP A 31 10.73 13.37 5.57
N PRO A 32 11.46 12.44 4.92
CA PRO A 32 12.09 11.32 5.60
C PRO A 32 13.22 11.74 6.55
N GLU A 33 14.00 12.78 6.23
CA GLU A 33 15.09 13.29 7.08
C GLU A 33 14.51 13.92 8.36
N THR A 34 13.35 14.57 8.27
CA THR A 34 12.64 15.08 9.46
C THR A 34 11.98 13.94 10.24
N SER A 35 11.36 12.98 9.53
CA SER A 35 10.69 11.82 10.12
C SER A 35 11.64 10.97 10.97
N MET A 36 12.90 10.81 10.53
CA MET A 36 13.88 9.98 11.23
C MET A 36 14.41 10.59 12.54
N LEU A 37 14.15 11.87 12.79
CA LEU A 37 14.51 12.52 14.04
C LEU A 37 13.42 12.39 15.11
N ALA A 38 12.28 11.79 14.77
CA ALA A 38 11.17 11.59 15.69
C ALA A 38 11.60 10.74 16.89
N VAL A 39 11.32 11.25 18.09
CA VAL A 39 11.48 10.55 19.37
C VAL A 39 10.13 10.22 20.03
N ASP A 40 9.08 10.90 19.59
CA ASP A 40 7.68 10.70 19.94
C ASP A 40 6.81 10.83 18.68
N ASN A 41 5.50 10.59 18.80
CA ASN A 41 4.55 10.62 17.67
C ASN A 41 5.01 9.72 16.51
N LEU A 42 5.52 8.53 16.84
CA LEU A 42 5.96 7.56 15.85
C LEU A 42 4.76 7.11 15.01
N ILE A 43 4.97 6.92 13.70
CA ILE A 43 3.93 6.43 12.78
C ILE A 43 3.50 5.01 13.18
N HIS A 44 4.46 4.21 13.65
CA HIS A 44 4.22 2.88 14.19
C HIS A 44 4.99 2.74 15.50
N ASP A 45 4.30 2.39 16.59
CA ASP A 45 4.89 2.27 17.93
C ASP A 45 6.11 1.34 18.00
N ASN A 46 6.15 0.33 17.12
CA ASN A 46 7.23 -0.65 17.05
C ASN A 46 8.34 -0.30 16.04
N ARG A 47 8.32 0.93 15.48
CA ARG A 47 9.31 1.44 14.52
C ARG A 47 9.95 2.72 15.08
N PRO A 48 10.96 2.59 15.96
CA PRO A 48 11.67 3.76 16.47
C PRO A 48 12.24 4.58 15.32
N HIS A 49 12.26 5.90 15.49
CA HIS A 49 12.74 6.84 14.47
C HIS A 49 11.99 6.74 13.13
N ASN A 50 10.78 6.19 13.09
CA ASN A 50 10.02 5.99 11.85
C ASN A 50 10.78 5.23 10.75
N ILE A 51 11.77 4.41 11.12
CA ILE A 51 12.55 3.60 10.18
C ILE A 51 11.83 2.26 9.99
N GLU A 52 11.30 2.00 8.80
CA GLU A 52 10.63 0.73 8.49
C GLU A 52 11.64 -0.42 8.39
N ARG A 53 12.74 -0.20 7.64
CA ARG A 53 13.83 -1.15 7.42
C ARG A 53 15.14 -0.42 7.12
N GLU A 54 16.25 -1.10 7.42
CA GLU A 54 17.60 -0.70 7.01
C GLU A 54 18.27 -1.82 6.22
N TYR A 55 19.06 -1.45 5.22
CA TYR A 55 19.87 -2.37 4.42
C TYR A 55 21.30 -1.86 4.33
N HIS A 56 22.26 -2.67 4.76
CA HIS A 56 23.68 -2.34 4.75
C HIS A 56 24.41 -3.35 3.86
N HIS A 57 24.88 -2.90 2.69
CA HIS A 57 25.56 -3.75 1.71
C HIS A 57 27.00 -3.31 1.51
N HIS A 58 27.96 -4.18 1.87
CA HIS A 58 29.39 -3.98 1.65
C HIS A 58 29.96 -5.17 0.90
N PHE A 59 30.69 -4.91 -0.18
CA PHE A 59 31.32 -5.94 -1.01
C PHE A 59 32.79 -5.58 -1.23
N GLY A 60 33.70 -6.45 -0.77
CA GLY A 60 35.14 -6.17 -0.78
C GLY A 60 35.57 -5.13 0.27
N ASP A 61 36.78 -4.60 0.11
CA ASP A 61 37.31 -3.53 0.97
C ASP A 61 37.05 -2.16 0.33
N VAL A 62 35.92 -1.57 0.70
CA VAL A 62 35.49 -0.25 0.21
C VAL A 62 36.50 0.84 0.56
N GLN A 63 37.09 0.79 1.77
CA GLN A 63 38.02 1.81 2.25
C GLN A 63 39.34 1.78 1.47
N ALA A 64 39.89 0.59 1.22
CA ALA A 64 41.05 0.44 0.36
C ALA A 64 40.77 0.92 -1.07
N GLY A 65 39.58 0.61 -1.60
CA GLY A 65 39.16 1.08 -2.93
C GLY A 65 39.15 2.60 -3.04
N PHE A 66 38.56 3.30 -2.06
CA PHE A 66 38.58 4.77 -2.02
C PHE A 66 40.01 5.32 -1.88
N ALA A 67 40.84 4.74 -1.00
CA ALA A 67 42.21 5.21 -0.77
C ALA A 67 43.13 5.06 -2.00
N GLN A 68 42.82 4.13 -2.91
CA GLN A 68 43.60 3.86 -4.12
C GLN A 68 43.09 4.59 -5.36
N ALA A 69 41.95 5.28 -5.29
CA ALA A 69 41.34 5.92 -6.44
C ALA A 69 42.09 7.21 -6.84
N ASP A 70 42.38 7.37 -8.13
CA ASP A 70 42.99 8.61 -8.66
C ASP A 70 42.05 9.82 -8.60
N TYR A 71 40.73 9.57 -8.60
CA TYR A 71 39.70 10.58 -8.51
C TYR A 71 38.42 10.01 -7.86
N ILE A 72 37.79 10.81 -7.00
CA ILE A 72 36.53 10.48 -6.33
C ILE A 72 35.53 11.60 -6.62
N ARG A 73 34.30 11.22 -6.99
CA ARG A 73 33.17 12.12 -7.11
C ARG A 73 32.02 11.62 -6.25
N GLU A 74 31.39 12.57 -5.56
CA GLU A 74 30.16 12.38 -4.82
C GLU A 74 29.11 13.35 -5.34
N ASP A 75 27.88 12.88 -5.48
CA ASP A 75 26.71 13.65 -5.90
C ASP A 75 25.48 13.16 -5.13
N ARG A 76 24.52 14.05 -4.90
CA ARG A 76 23.21 13.75 -4.34
C ARG A 76 22.17 13.83 -5.44
N PHE A 77 21.31 12.81 -5.51
CA PHE A 77 20.21 12.74 -6.47
C PHE A 77 18.90 12.58 -5.71
N ASP A 78 17.94 13.44 -6.03
CA ASP A 78 16.58 13.38 -5.48
C ASP A 78 15.60 13.12 -6.63
N CYS A 79 14.72 12.13 -6.44
CA CYS A 79 13.70 11.74 -7.42
C CYS A 79 12.32 12.08 -6.87
N ALA A 80 11.50 12.79 -7.65
CA ALA A 80 10.13 13.10 -7.25
C ALA A 80 9.26 11.85 -7.17
N GLU A 81 8.25 11.88 -6.30
CA GLU A 81 7.18 10.88 -6.29
C GLU A 81 6.45 10.88 -7.64
N VAL A 82 6.17 9.68 -8.16
CA VAL A 82 5.42 9.47 -9.40
C VAL A 82 4.34 8.43 -9.18
N THR A 83 3.26 8.54 -9.95
CA THR A 83 2.17 7.55 -9.94
C THR A 83 2.23 6.66 -11.17
N HIS A 84 1.74 5.43 -11.02
CA HIS A 84 1.68 4.41 -12.08
C HIS A 84 0.83 4.83 -13.28
N ALA A 85 -0.15 5.71 -13.07
CA ALA A 85 -0.99 6.29 -14.11
C ALA A 85 -1.65 5.27 -15.06
N ALA A 86 -2.12 4.12 -14.53
CA ALA A 86 -2.94 3.21 -15.30
C ALA A 86 -4.23 3.91 -15.76
N LEU A 87 -4.61 3.76 -17.02
CA LEU A 87 -5.82 4.41 -17.56
C LEU A 87 -7.10 3.86 -16.94
N GLU A 88 -7.09 2.58 -16.55
CA GLU A 88 -8.18 1.96 -15.80
C GLU A 88 -7.97 2.19 -14.29
N PRO A 89 -8.93 2.86 -13.60
CA PRO A 89 -8.92 2.99 -12.14
C PRO A 89 -8.99 1.63 -11.42
N HIS A 90 -8.64 1.62 -10.14
CA HIS A 90 -8.91 0.46 -9.29
C HIS A 90 -10.41 0.22 -9.16
N SER A 91 -10.83 -1.02 -9.35
CA SER A 91 -12.22 -1.43 -9.24
C SER A 91 -12.31 -2.87 -8.74
N THR A 92 -13.36 -3.16 -7.98
CA THR A 92 -13.65 -4.51 -7.47
C THR A 92 -15.16 -4.71 -7.38
N LEU A 93 -15.60 -5.88 -7.82
CA LEU A 93 -16.95 -6.41 -7.61
C LEU A 93 -16.84 -7.63 -6.71
N ALA A 94 -17.59 -7.66 -5.61
CA ALA A 94 -17.64 -8.78 -4.69
C ALA A 94 -19.08 -9.31 -4.58
N ALA A 95 -19.24 -10.62 -4.62
CA ALA A 95 -20.52 -11.30 -4.48
C ALA A 95 -20.39 -12.48 -3.51
N PHE A 96 -21.12 -12.39 -2.40
CA PHE A 96 -21.36 -13.54 -1.54
C PHE A 96 -22.45 -14.42 -2.16
N GLN A 97 -22.19 -15.72 -2.19
CA GLN A 97 -23.13 -16.73 -2.64
C GLN A 97 -24.00 -17.21 -1.47
N PRO A 98 -25.18 -17.83 -1.73
CA PRO A 98 -26.03 -18.36 -0.67
C PRO A 98 -25.37 -19.42 0.22
N ASP A 99 -24.32 -20.10 -0.27
CA ASP A 99 -23.53 -21.08 0.49
C ASP A 99 -22.45 -20.43 1.38
N GLY A 100 -22.36 -19.11 1.40
CA GLY A 100 -21.39 -18.33 2.16
C GLY A 100 -20.05 -18.14 1.47
N SER A 101 -19.83 -18.70 0.27
CA SER A 101 -18.60 -18.46 -0.49
C SER A 101 -18.57 -17.05 -1.08
N LEU A 102 -17.36 -16.50 -1.22
CA LEU A 102 -17.09 -15.18 -1.76
C LEU A 102 -16.46 -15.30 -3.15
N THR A 103 -17.08 -14.69 -4.17
CA THR A 103 -16.42 -14.47 -5.47
C THR A 103 -16.12 -12.99 -5.64
N VAL A 104 -14.87 -12.68 -6.00
CA VAL A 104 -14.38 -11.31 -6.22
C VAL A 104 -13.83 -11.20 -7.64
N TRP A 105 -14.28 -10.20 -8.39
CA TRP A 105 -13.67 -9.75 -9.63
C TRP A 105 -12.94 -8.46 -9.34
N SER A 106 -11.64 -8.41 -9.57
CA SER A 106 -10.85 -7.24 -9.21
C SER A 106 -9.83 -6.92 -10.29
N SER A 107 -9.62 -5.63 -10.53
CA SER A 107 -8.53 -5.15 -11.37
C SER A 107 -7.21 -5.25 -10.59
N THR A 108 -6.59 -6.44 -10.63
CA THR A 108 -5.38 -6.78 -9.85
C THR A 108 -4.31 -7.47 -10.70
N GLN A 109 -3.04 -7.31 -10.35
CA GLN A 109 -1.91 -8.09 -10.88
C GLN A 109 -1.63 -9.34 -10.05
N VAL A 110 -2.22 -9.47 -8.85
CA VAL A 110 -1.87 -10.47 -7.84
C VAL A 110 -3.10 -11.24 -7.30
N PRO A 111 -3.89 -11.91 -8.15
CA PRO A 111 -5.15 -12.53 -7.73
C PRO A 111 -5.00 -13.58 -6.63
N TYR A 112 -3.87 -14.29 -6.59
CA TYR A 112 -3.58 -15.26 -5.53
C TYR A 112 -3.33 -14.61 -4.17
N TYR A 113 -2.54 -13.52 -4.13
CA TYR A 113 -2.31 -12.79 -2.88
C TYR A 113 -3.57 -12.08 -2.42
N LEU A 114 -4.37 -11.53 -3.34
CA LEU A 114 -5.68 -10.96 -3.02
C LEU A 114 -6.60 -12.00 -2.36
N MET A 115 -6.66 -13.23 -2.91
CA MET A 115 -7.44 -14.32 -2.31
C MET A 115 -7.00 -14.61 -0.87
N LYS A 116 -5.69 -14.75 -0.65
CA LYS A 116 -5.13 -15.03 0.70
C LYS A 116 -5.42 -13.93 1.69
N THR A 117 -5.23 -12.67 1.29
CA THR A 117 -5.49 -11.52 2.15
C THR A 117 -6.97 -11.40 2.46
N LEU A 118 -7.87 -11.60 1.49
CA LEU A 118 -9.31 -11.60 1.75
C LEU A 118 -9.71 -12.71 2.73
N ALA A 119 -9.20 -13.93 2.54
CA ALA A 119 -9.44 -15.04 3.45
C ALA A 119 -8.99 -14.71 4.88
N ALA A 120 -7.79 -14.15 5.05
CA ALA A 120 -7.27 -13.76 6.36
C ALA A 120 -8.08 -12.61 7.00
N THR A 121 -8.35 -11.54 6.24
CA THR A 121 -9.04 -10.34 6.74
C THR A 121 -10.50 -10.63 7.10
N LEU A 122 -11.20 -11.40 6.28
CA LEU A 122 -12.60 -11.78 6.50
C LEU A 122 -12.74 -13.03 7.38
N GLN A 123 -11.62 -13.62 7.83
CA GLN A 123 -11.59 -14.84 8.62
C GLN A 123 -12.35 -16.00 7.97
N MET A 124 -12.21 -16.14 6.65
CA MET A 124 -12.82 -17.18 5.83
C MET A 124 -11.80 -18.25 5.44
N PRO A 125 -12.20 -19.53 5.28
CA PRO A 125 -11.34 -20.52 4.66
C PRO A 125 -10.96 -20.10 3.24
N GLU A 126 -9.68 -20.25 2.85
CA GLU A 126 -9.22 -19.94 1.48
C GLU A 126 -10.06 -20.64 0.40
N ALA A 127 -10.50 -21.87 0.66
CA ALA A 127 -11.36 -22.65 -0.25
C ALA A 127 -12.74 -22.03 -0.51
N GLN A 128 -13.18 -21.08 0.32
CA GLN A 128 -14.43 -20.34 0.15
C GLN A 128 -14.24 -18.98 -0.53
N VAL A 129 -13.02 -18.60 -0.91
CA VAL A 129 -12.71 -17.34 -1.57
C VAL A 129 -12.21 -17.60 -2.99
N ARG A 130 -12.94 -17.08 -3.97
CA ARG A 130 -12.58 -17.15 -5.38
C ARG A 130 -12.29 -15.75 -5.91
N VAL A 131 -11.06 -15.52 -6.39
CA VAL A 131 -10.68 -14.28 -7.07
C VAL A 131 -10.56 -14.52 -8.57
N ILE A 132 -11.20 -13.65 -9.36
CA ILE A 132 -11.19 -13.65 -10.81
C ILE A 132 -10.55 -12.35 -11.27
N LYS A 133 -9.48 -12.47 -12.07
CA LYS A 133 -8.85 -11.32 -12.72
C LYS A 133 -9.40 -11.15 -14.14
N PRO A 134 -10.25 -10.15 -14.43
CA PRO A 134 -10.72 -9.86 -15.78
C PRO A 134 -9.59 -9.31 -16.67
N LEU A 135 -9.95 -8.74 -17.82
CA LEU A 135 -9.04 -7.85 -18.55
C LEU A 135 -8.69 -6.66 -17.66
N VAL A 136 -7.41 -6.28 -17.62
CA VAL A 136 -6.89 -5.21 -16.74
C VAL A 136 -6.26 -4.14 -17.60
N GLY A 137 -6.72 -2.89 -17.47
CA GLY A 137 -6.30 -1.73 -18.26
C GLY A 137 -5.04 -1.06 -17.73
N GLY A 138 -3.98 -1.85 -17.54
CA GLY A 138 -2.69 -1.40 -17.01
C GLY A 138 -2.61 -1.48 -15.49
N GLY A 139 -1.37 -1.50 -14.97
CA GLY A 139 -1.09 -1.59 -13.54
C GLY A 139 0.31 -1.09 -13.18
N PHE A 140 1.35 -1.52 -13.92
CA PHE A 140 2.73 -1.02 -13.81
C PHE A 140 3.34 -1.13 -12.39
N GLY A 141 2.83 -2.02 -11.54
CA GLY A 141 3.19 -2.11 -10.12
C GLY A 141 2.09 -1.63 -9.19
N GLY A 142 1.28 -0.66 -9.61
CA GLY A 142 0.22 -0.06 -8.79
C GLY A 142 -0.99 -0.95 -8.51
N LYS A 143 -1.03 -2.14 -9.13
CA LYS A 143 -2.03 -3.19 -8.88
C LYS A 143 -1.37 -4.48 -8.38
N SER A 144 -0.12 -4.42 -7.95
CA SER A 144 0.64 -5.57 -7.43
C SER A 144 0.54 -5.75 -5.92
N GLU A 145 -0.12 -4.84 -5.23
CA GLU A 145 -0.48 -4.98 -3.81
C GLU A 145 -1.97 -5.33 -3.66
N VAL A 146 -2.32 -5.83 -2.48
CA VAL A 146 -3.71 -6.06 -2.12
C VAL A 146 -4.25 -4.76 -1.51
N ILE A 147 -5.00 -4.03 -2.32
CA ILE A 147 -5.70 -2.79 -1.94
C ILE A 147 -7.18 -3.10 -1.76
#